data_AF-A0A3D3ZW37-F1
#
_entry.id   AF-A0A3D3ZW37-F1
#
_cell.length_a   1.000
_cell.length_b   1.000
_cell.length_c   1.000
_cell.angle_alpha   90.00
_cell.angle_beta   90.00
_cell.angle_gamma   90.00
#
_symmetry.space_group_name_H-M   'P 1'
#
loop_
_entity.id
_entity.type
_entity.pdbx_description
1 polymer ?
#
loop_
_entity_poly.entity_id
_entity_poly.type
_entity_poly.pdbx_seq_one_letter_code
_entity_poly.pdbx_strand_id
1 'polypeptide(L)' 'MHPNPIFRRTPDDCAIAFARDRSFGQITAMGADGLLASHVPILLSDDATTLDLHLVRSNPIARA' A
#
# COMPACT_ATOMS: atom_id res chain seq x y z
N MET A 1 -11.93 4.22 -4.07
CA MET A 1 -12.73 3.71 -2.93
C MET A 1 -14.12 4.32 -3.01
N HIS A 2 -15.18 3.50 -3.01
CA HIS A 2 -16.54 4.04 -3.02
C HIS A 2 -16.91 4.55 -1.60
N PRO A 3 -17.53 5.74 -1.47
CA PRO A 3 -17.87 6.32 -0.17
C PRO A 3 -18.93 5.51 0.58
N ASN A 4 -19.93 4.98 -0.12
CA ASN A 4 -20.97 4.14 0.49
C ASN A 4 -20.44 2.72 0.83
N PRO A 5 -20.50 2.28 2.11
CA PRO A 5 -20.03 0.96 2.54
C PRO A 5 -20.71 -0.23 1.87
N ILE A 6 -21.94 -0.09 1.34
CA ILE A 6 -22.66 -1.19 0.68
C ILE A 6 -21.89 -1.77 -0.53
N PHE A 7 -20.99 -0.98 -1.11
CA PHE A 7 -20.14 -1.40 -2.22
C PHE A 7 -18.82 -2.06 -1.78
N ARG A 8 -18.50 -2.04 -0.47
CA ARG A 8 -17.31 -2.67 0.11
C ARG A 8 -17.65 -4.08 0.57
N ARG A 9 -17.91 -4.96 -0.42
CA ARG A 9 -18.37 -6.33 -0.17
C ARG A 9 -17.26 -7.36 -0.12
N THR A 10 -16.03 -6.98 -0.48
CA THR A 10 -14.88 -7.88 -0.45
C THR A 10 -14.54 -8.20 1.01
N PRO A 11 -14.54 -9.48 1.41
CA PRO A 11 -14.08 -9.89 2.74
C PRO A 11 -12.60 -9.56 2.96
N ASP A 12 -12.22 -9.31 4.21
CA ASP A 12 -10.84 -8.91 4.56
C ASP A 12 -9.82 -10.01 4.24
N ASP A 13 -10.18 -11.29 4.43
CA ASP A 13 -9.33 -12.44 4.12
C ASP A 13 -8.95 -12.52 2.64
N CYS A 14 -9.89 -12.18 1.74
CA CYS A 14 -9.66 -12.09 0.30
C CYS A 14 -8.66 -10.97 -0.04
N ALA A 15 -8.79 -9.80 0.59
CA ALA A 15 -7.86 -8.69 0.38
C ALA A 15 -6.45 -9.01 0.92
N ILE A 16 -6.36 -9.67 2.08
CA ILE A 16 -5.10 -10.12 2.68
C ILE A 16 -4.42 -11.17 1.79
N ALA A 17 -5.16 -12.18 1.33
CA ALA A 17 -4.63 -13.20 0.43
C ALA A 17 -4.10 -12.58 -0.87
N PHE A 18 -4.87 -11.66 -1.48
CA PHE A 18 -4.43 -10.94 -2.66
C PHE A 18 -3.13 -10.15 -2.44
N ALA A 19 -3.01 -9.44 -1.32
CA ALA A 19 -1.81 -8.66 -1.00
C ALA A 19 -0.58 -9.57 -0.84
N ARG A 20 -0.73 -10.73 -0.21
CA ARG A 20 0.33 -11.74 -0.05
C ARG A 20 0.74 -12.34 -1.39
N ASP A 21 -0.22 -12.81 -2.18
CA ASP A 21 0.04 -13.43 -3.48
C ASP A 21 0.70 -12.45 -4.45
N ARG A 22 0.27 -11.18 -4.42
CA ARG A 22 0.78 -10.15 -5.34
C ARG A 22 2.14 -9.59 -4.92
N SER A 23 2.35 -9.41 -3.61
CA SER A 23 3.59 -8.91 -2.98
C SER A 23 4.21 -7.67 -3.66
N PHE A 24 3.37 -6.83 -4.27
CA PHE A 24 3.76 -5.63 -5.02
C PHE A 24 2.60 -4.65 -5.10
N GLY A 25 2.88 -3.35 -4.99
CA GLY A 25 1.86 -2.31 -5.03
C GLY A 25 2.41 -0.93 -5.34
N GLN A 26 1.60 0.09 -5.09
CA GLN A 26 1.99 1.49 -5.20
C GLN A 26 1.75 2.19 -3.86
N ILE A 27 2.79 2.85 -3.32
CA ILE A 27 2.64 3.78 -2.21
C ILE A 27 2.45 5.18 -2.75
N THR A 28 1.46 5.87 -2.21
CA THR A 28 1.23 7.28 -2.47
C THR A 28 1.40 8.11 -1.20
N ALA A 29 2.10 9.23 -1.29
CA ALA A 29 2.33 10.14 -0.17
C ALA A 29 2.17 11.60 -0.64
N MET A 30 1.76 12.50 0.24
CA MET A 30 1.69 13.92 -0.07
C MET A 30 3.07 14.55 0.13
N GLY A 31 3.65 15.10 -0.93
CA GLY A 31 4.84 15.97 -0.86
C GLY A 31 4.46 17.45 -0.96
N ALA A 32 5.45 18.34 -0.80
CA ALA A 32 5.26 19.78 -0.87
C ALA A 32 4.65 20.25 -2.21
N ASP A 33 5.02 19.60 -3.31
CA ASP A 33 4.59 19.94 -4.67
C ASP A 33 3.41 19.08 -5.17
N GLY A 34 2.84 18.22 -4.31
CA GLY A 34 1.68 17.38 -4.64
C GLY A 34 1.88 15.89 -4.35
N LEU A 35 1.01 15.06 -4.95
CA LEU A 35 0.97 13.61 -4.71
C LEU A 35 2.19 12.91 -5.34
N LEU A 36 2.95 12.21 -4.51
CA LEU A 36 4.03 11.31 -4.91
C LEU A 36 3.49 9.88 -5.02
N ALA A 37 4.06 9.09 -5.93
CA ALA A 37 3.72 7.70 -6.12
C ALA A 37 4.97 6.86 -6.41
N SER A 38 5.12 5.69 -5.77
CA SER A 38 6.20 4.75 -6.02
C SER A 38 5.68 3.33 -6.08
N HIS A 39 6.03 2.61 -7.15
CA HIS A 39 5.79 1.18 -7.27
C HIS A 39 6.85 0.41 -6.48
N VAL A 40 6.43 -0.45 -5.56
CA VAL A 40 7.32 -1.15 -4.64
C VAL A 40 6.87 -2.59 -4.40
N PRO A 41 7.83 -3.54 -4.29
CA PRO A 41 7.57 -4.79 -3.60
C PRO A 41 7.16 -4.52 -2.16
N ILE A 42 6.28 -5.37 -1.63
CA ILE A 42 5.79 -5.28 -0.26
C ILE A 42 5.82 -6.67 0.40
N LEU A 43 5.96 -6.69 1.72
CA LEU A 43 5.81 -7.90 2.53
C LEU A 43 4.80 -7.60 3.64
N LEU A 44 3.68 -8.30 3.64
CA LEU A 44 2.67 -8.20 4.69
C LEU A 44 3.06 -9.11 5.86
N SER A 45 3.08 -8.59 7.09
CA SER A 45 3.35 -9.39 8.30
C SER A 45 2.36 -10.54 8.45
N ASP A 46 2.72 -11.60 9.18
CA ASP A 46 1.84 -12.77 9.36
C ASP A 46 0.48 -12.42 9.97
N ASP A 47 0.44 -11.46 10.90
CA ASP A 47 -0.78 -10.94 11.52
C ASP A 47 -1.52 -9.87 10.69
N ALA A 48 -0.99 -9.51 9.52
CA ALA A 48 -1.51 -8.48 8.62
C ALA A 48 -1.64 -7.07 9.23
N THR A 49 -0.85 -6.76 10.26
CA THR A 49 -0.87 -5.45 10.92
C THR A 49 0.20 -4.49 10.40
N THR A 50 1.29 -5.00 9.82
CA THR A 50 2.37 -4.19 9.25
C THR A 50 2.70 -4.61 7.82
N LEU A 51 3.22 -3.66 7.05
CA LEU A 51 3.60 -3.86 5.67
C LEU A 51 5.00 -3.29 5.47
N ASP A 52 5.96 -4.19 5.23
CA ASP A 52 7.35 -3.86 5.03
C ASP A 52 7.63 -3.62 3.54
N LEU A 53 8.54 -2.69 3.26
CA LEU A 53 8.97 -2.34 1.91
C LEU A 53 10.32 -1.65 1.95
N HIS A 54 10.92 -1.50 0.77
CA HIS A 54 12.16 -0.77 0.62
C HIS A 54 12.03 0.34 -0.42
N LEU A 55 12.51 1.53 -0.06
CA LEU A 55 12.68 2.66 -0.98
C LEU A 55 14.16 2.98 -1.10
N VAL A 56 14.60 3.35 -2.31
CA VAL A 56 15.91 3.97 -2.47
C VAL A 56 15.95 5.27 -1.68
N ARG A 57 17.06 5.56 -0.98
CA ARG A 57 17.18 6.73 -0.09
C ARG A 57 16.87 8.06 -0.77
N SER A 58 17.15 8.18 -2.07
CA SER A 58 16.88 9.40 -2.83
C SER A 58 15.39 9.60 -3.18
N ASN A 59 14.55 8.58 -3.00
CA ASN A 59 13.12 8.66 -3.29
C ASN A 59 12.48 9.77 -2.44
N PRO A 60 11.80 10.76 -3.05
CA PRO A 60 11.19 11.87 -2.33
C PRO A 60 10.20 11.45 -1.23
N ILE A 61 9.55 10.28 -1.37
CA ILE A 61 8.63 9.75 -0.35
C ILE A 61 9.32 9.55 1.00
N ALA A 62 10.62 9.20 1.02
CA ALA A 62 11.37 8.99 2.27
C ALA A 62 11.67 10.30 3.04
N ARG A 63 11.32 11.46 2.48
CA ARG A 63 11.54 12.81 3.05
C ARG A 63 10.24 13.62 3.18
N ALA A 64 9.11 13.06 2.74
CA ALA A 64 7.80 13.70 2.77
C ALA A 64 7.19 13.68 4.18
#